data_AF-A0A9X4GN29-F1
#
_entry.id   AF-A0A9X4GN29-F1
#
_cell.length_a   1.000
_cell.length_b   1.000
_cell.length_c   1.000
_cell.angle_alpha   90.00
_cell.angle_beta   90.00
_cell.angle_gamma   90.00
#
_symmetry.space_group_name_H-M   'P 1'
#
loop_
_entity.id
_entity.type
_entity.pdbx_description
1 polymer ?
#
loop_
_entity_poly.entity_id
_entity_poly.type
_entity_poly.pdbx_seq_one_letter_code
_entity_poly.pdbx_strand_id
1 'polypeptide(L)'
;MRALLLPLFIAGHLFIAQTARADYFSNNRSHTMSYDFSSWTVGIPPVTGESSGWWEDAGNVAIDIVPSDTTGSYITLQVNGTLVGNNTYATSNPGVGIKYQTSLAYITDIGGGAETAPDFRFDLGANQVSVNTTSYLHIKYQLVRLQDKVLAGPITSAPQVTVIYQNPDGVGKSVMTTLVYSGAVSVQPNYSACQIDAPTEIKLTDLYGANIANGALNTIQAPTITLLNCPGAINGISYNFSAVYGVHDATNGVLDTVSGAGYAKNVYIQVQNADGTPHTLNTDIPLSNYTGSGDYTLPDFKVGYFIDDASSVTAGNVKTAIELKVTYN
;
A
#
# COMPACT_ATOMS: atom_id res chain seq x y z
N MET A 1 -95.46 20.88 17.29
CA MET A 1 -94.87 19.90 18.24
C MET A 1 -94.72 18.57 17.51
N ARG A 2 -93.56 17.90 17.68
CA ARG A 2 -93.09 16.62 17.09
C ARG A 2 -92.71 16.72 15.60
N ALA A 3 -91.45 16.76 15.16
CA ALA A 3 -90.23 15.97 15.41
C ALA A 3 -90.32 14.50 14.95
N LEU A 4 -89.61 14.17 13.85
CA LEU A 4 -88.87 12.92 13.58
C LEU A 4 -88.09 13.11 12.25
N LEU A 5 -86.83 13.52 12.25
CA LEU A 5 -85.58 12.71 12.30
C LEU A 5 -85.33 11.85 11.05
N LEU A 6 -84.48 12.40 10.17
CA LEU A 6 -83.78 11.73 9.06
C LEU A 6 -82.45 11.17 9.63
N PRO A 7 -82.09 9.88 9.46
CA PRO A 7 -80.78 9.41 9.88
C PRO A 7 -79.74 9.75 8.81
N LEU A 8 -78.82 10.66 9.15
CA LEU A 8 -77.60 10.93 8.40
C LEU A 8 -76.60 9.81 8.73
N PHE A 9 -76.39 8.86 7.81
CA PHE A 9 -75.29 7.90 7.90
C PHE A 9 -73.97 8.64 7.62
N ILE A 10 -73.26 9.04 8.67
CA ILE A 10 -71.84 9.44 8.57
C ILE A 10 -71.03 8.14 8.60
N ALA A 11 -70.65 7.64 7.42
CA ALA A 11 -69.57 6.66 7.31
C ALA A 11 -68.25 7.38 7.64
N GLY A 12 -67.86 7.33 8.91
CA GLY A 12 -66.53 7.75 9.33
C GLY A 12 -65.51 6.78 8.73
N HIS A 13 -64.87 7.17 7.62
CA HIS A 13 -63.61 6.58 7.22
C HIS A 13 -62.57 6.98 8.28
N LEU A 14 -62.38 6.13 9.27
CA LEU A 14 -61.12 6.07 10.01
C LEU A 14 -60.03 5.76 8.99
N PHE A 15 -59.44 6.80 8.42
CA PHE A 15 -58.04 6.73 8.02
C PHE A 15 -57.26 6.52 9.31
N ILE A 16 -57.04 5.26 9.67
CA ILE A 16 -55.90 4.91 10.51
C ILE A 16 -54.70 5.30 9.65
N ALA A 17 -54.20 6.51 9.85
CA ALA A 17 -52.83 6.82 9.46
C ALA A 17 -52.00 5.76 10.19
N GLN A 18 -51.54 4.75 9.45
CA GLN A 18 -50.46 3.90 9.94
C GLN A 18 -49.29 4.86 10.11
N THR A 19 -49.09 5.36 11.33
CA THR A 19 -47.89 6.07 11.71
C THR A 19 -46.75 5.10 11.45
N ALA A 20 -45.98 5.36 10.40
CA ALA A 20 -44.76 4.64 10.12
C ALA A 20 -43.84 4.82 11.35
N ARG A 21 -43.58 3.72 12.05
CA ARG A 21 -42.75 3.66 13.27
C ARG A 21 -41.31 3.40 12.84
N ALA A 22 -40.36 4.27 13.12
CA ALA A 22 -38.94 4.14 12.83
C ALA A 22 -38.14 4.33 14.12
N ASP A 23 -37.18 3.44 14.27
CA ASP A 23 -36.34 3.31 15.45
C ASP A 23 -35.34 4.50 15.53
N TYR A 24 -34.63 4.64 16.64
CA TYR A 24 -33.65 5.72 16.82
C TYR A 24 -32.33 5.21 17.40
N PHE A 25 -31.25 5.98 17.15
CA PHE A 25 -29.93 5.69 17.71
C PHE A 25 -29.85 6.26 19.12
N SER A 26 -29.78 5.38 20.13
CA SER A 26 -29.76 5.77 21.54
C SER A 26 -28.35 6.02 22.07
N ASN A 27 -27.36 5.27 21.57
CA ASN A 27 -25.99 5.33 22.01
C ASN A 27 -25.04 4.77 20.94
N ASN A 28 -23.79 5.21 20.99
CA ASN A 28 -22.71 4.76 20.11
C ASN A 28 -21.45 4.50 20.95
N ARG A 29 -20.86 3.32 20.81
CA ARG A 29 -19.60 2.99 21.48
C ARG A 29 -18.44 3.42 20.61
N SER A 30 -18.13 4.70 20.70
CA SER A 30 -17.11 5.34 19.88
C SER A 30 -15.71 4.87 20.23
N HIS A 31 -14.96 4.50 19.22
CA HIS A 31 -13.50 4.42 19.24
C HIS A 31 -12.98 4.82 17.87
N THR A 32 -11.72 5.21 17.81
CA THR A 32 -11.05 5.59 16.57
C THR A 32 -10.14 4.46 16.14
N MET A 33 -10.36 3.98 14.92
CA MET A 33 -9.57 2.95 14.27
C MET A 33 -8.38 3.59 13.53
N SER A 34 -7.32 2.81 13.39
CA SER A 34 -6.18 3.14 12.55
C SER A 34 -6.35 2.52 11.17
N TYR A 35 -5.81 3.17 10.15
CA TYR A 35 -5.65 2.53 8.84
C TYR A 35 -4.61 1.42 8.93
N ASP A 36 -4.98 0.24 8.43
CA ASP A 36 -4.09 -0.90 8.20
C ASP A 36 -4.01 -1.14 6.70
N PHE A 37 -2.93 -0.67 6.08
CA PHE A 37 -2.72 -0.88 4.65
C PHE A 37 -1.97 -2.19 4.35
N SER A 38 -1.57 -2.94 5.36
CA SER A 38 -0.80 -4.18 5.19
C SER A 38 -1.67 -5.41 4.94
N SER A 39 -2.99 -5.27 4.91
CA SER A 39 -3.92 -6.40 4.78
C SER A 39 -3.98 -7.00 3.37
N TRP A 40 -3.60 -6.25 2.33
CA TRP A 40 -3.56 -6.74 0.96
C TRP A 40 -2.19 -7.34 0.62
N THR A 41 -2.18 -8.50 -0.03
CA THR A 41 -0.94 -9.17 -0.47
C THR A 41 -0.12 -8.32 -1.45
N VAL A 42 -0.78 -7.57 -2.34
CA VAL A 42 -0.12 -6.70 -3.34
C VAL A 42 -0.06 -5.24 -2.90
N GLY A 43 -0.86 -4.84 -1.90
CA GLY A 43 -0.95 -3.45 -1.42
C GLY A 43 -1.55 -2.51 -2.47
N ILE A 44 -0.69 -1.72 -3.13
CA ILE A 44 -1.07 -0.78 -4.18
C ILE A 44 -1.21 -1.55 -5.52
N PRO A 45 -2.36 -1.44 -6.22
CA PRO A 45 -2.57 -2.13 -7.50
C PRO A 45 -1.51 -1.78 -8.57
N PRO A 46 -1.21 -2.69 -9.51
CA PRO A 46 -0.23 -2.45 -10.56
C PRO A 46 -0.75 -1.51 -11.66
N VAL A 47 -2.07 -1.45 -11.90
CA VAL A 47 -2.67 -0.69 -13.00
C VAL A 47 -3.45 0.51 -12.48
N THR A 48 -3.33 1.65 -13.17
CA THR A 48 -4.09 2.87 -12.87
C THR A 48 -5.59 2.63 -12.97
N GLY A 49 -6.32 3.10 -11.95
CA GLY A 49 -7.77 2.96 -11.81
C GLY A 49 -8.21 1.69 -11.06
N GLU A 50 -7.32 0.72 -10.86
CA GLU A 50 -7.64 -0.49 -10.09
C GLU A 50 -7.68 -0.20 -8.58
N SER A 51 -8.51 -0.98 -7.89
CA SER A 51 -8.56 -1.06 -6.43
C SER A 51 -7.79 -2.28 -5.93
N SER A 52 -7.37 -2.27 -4.65
CA SER A 52 -6.68 -3.37 -3.96
C SER A 52 -7.48 -4.69 -3.81
N GLY A 53 -8.68 -4.77 -4.41
CA GLY A 53 -9.47 -6.00 -4.54
C GLY A 53 -10.62 -6.08 -3.55
N TRP A 54 -10.35 -6.52 -2.32
CA TRP A 54 -11.36 -6.71 -1.26
C TRP A 54 -11.37 -5.52 -0.28
N TRP A 55 -12.53 -5.27 0.30
CA TRP A 55 -12.75 -4.16 1.24
C TRP A 55 -12.15 -4.49 2.61
N GLU A 56 -11.16 -3.71 3.02
CA GLU A 56 -10.52 -3.85 4.33
C GLU A 56 -11.44 -3.35 5.44
N ASP A 57 -11.53 -4.11 6.52
CA ASP A 57 -12.42 -3.86 7.64
C ASP A 57 -11.60 -3.83 8.94
N ALA A 58 -11.10 -2.63 9.28
CA ALA A 58 -10.30 -2.42 10.48
C ALA A 58 -11.12 -2.50 11.79
N GLY A 59 -12.42 -2.80 11.70
CA GLY A 59 -13.32 -2.95 12.82
C GLY A 59 -14.64 -2.23 12.64
N ASN A 60 -15.39 -2.12 13.75
CA ASN A 60 -16.75 -1.60 13.74
C ASN A 60 -17.01 -0.66 14.91
N VAL A 61 -18.02 0.19 14.74
CA VAL A 61 -18.61 0.99 15.82
C VAL A 61 -19.93 0.35 16.22
N ALA A 62 -20.06 -0.04 17.48
CA ALA A 62 -21.31 -0.58 18.01
C ALA A 62 -22.33 0.55 18.26
N ILE A 63 -23.57 0.32 17.86
CA ILE A 63 -24.66 1.30 17.91
C ILE A 63 -25.86 0.65 18.57
N ASP A 64 -26.42 1.29 19.60
CA ASP A 64 -27.61 0.81 20.29
C ASP A 64 -28.86 1.48 19.67
N ILE A 65 -29.75 0.67 19.12
CA ILE A 65 -30.98 1.07 18.44
C ILE A 65 -32.17 0.73 19.34
N VAL A 66 -33.10 1.68 19.50
CA VAL A 66 -34.28 1.53 20.35
C VAL A 66 -35.54 1.73 19.52
N PRO A 67 -36.59 0.90 19.73
CA PRO A 67 -37.86 1.05 19.02
C PRO A 67 -38.50 2.41 19.26
N SER A 68 -39.05 3.03 18.21
CA SER A 68 -39.80 4.30 18.32
C SER A 68 -40.90 4.43 17.26
N ASP A 69 -41.88 5.27 17.56
CA ASP A 69 -43.02 5.61 16.69
C ASP A 69 -42.72 6.77 15.73
N THR A 70 -41.49 7.28 15.76
CA THR A 70 -41.00 8.42 14.98
C THR A 70 -40.54 8.02 13.59
N THR A 71 -40.17 8.95 12.70
CA THR A 71 -39.66 8.66 11.36
C THR A 71 -38.24 9.20 11.13
N GLY A 72 -37.45 8.47 10.34
CA GLY A 72 -36.33 9.08 9.60
C GLY A 72 -35.04 9.31 10.38
N SER A 73 -34.68 8.44 11.33
CA SER A 73 -33.30 8.40 11.84
C SER A 73 -32.34 7.93 10.75
N TYR A 74 -31.17 8.54 10.63
CA TYR A 74 -30.20 8.17 9.59
C TYR A 74 -28.75 8.41 10.02
N ILE A 75 -27.84 7.76 9.30
CA ILE A 75 -26.40 7.89 9.47
C ILE A 75 -25.83 8.52 8.21
N THR A 76 -24.91 9.47 8.37
CA THR A 76 -24.09 9.99 7.27
C THR A 76 -22.60 9.85 7.56
N LEU A 77 -21.81 9.55 6.52
CA LEU A 77 -20.35 9.59 6.59
C LEU A 77 -19.83 10.94 6.13
N GLN A 78 -19.07 11.62 6.98
CA GLN A 78 -18.27 12.77 6.60
C GLN A 78 -16.83 12.33 6.39
N VAL A 79 -16.39 12.33 5.13
CA VAL A 79 -15.00 12.06 4.74
C VAL A 79 -14.29 13.39 4.51
N ASN A 80 -13.41 13.77 5.44
CA ASN A 80 -12.61 14.99 5.34
C ASN A 80 -11.36 14.71 4.49
N GLY A 81 -11.53 14.80 3.17
CA GLY A 81 -10.48 14.59 2.18
C GLY A 81 -10.88 15.17 0.82
N THR A 82 -9.91 15.27 -0.09
CA THR A 82 -10.16 15.76 -1.45
C THR A 82 -10.68 14.63 -2.32
N LEU A 83 -11.88 14.77 -2.88
CA LEU A 83 -12.42 13.81 -3.84
C LEU A 83 -11.68 13.96 -5.18
N VAL A 84 -11.10 12.87 -5.68
CA VAL A 84 -10.28 12.82 -6.92
C VAL A 84 -10.84 11.85 -7.96
N GLY A 85 -11.98 11.21 -7.67
CA GLY A 85 -12.66 10.30 -8.59
C GLY A 85 -13.98 9.83 -8.00
N ASN A 86 -14.59 8.82 -8.64
CA ASN A 86 -15.81 8.21 -8.11
C ASN A 86 -15.51 7.46 -6.81
N ASN A 87 -16.01 7.97 -5.68
CA ASN A 87 -15.74 7.46 -4.34
C ASN A 87 -14.25 7.48 -3.92
N THR A 88 -13.38 8.09 -4.70
CA THR A 88 -11.94 8.03 -4.43
C THR A 88 -11.46 9.34 -3.85
N TYR A 89 -10.87 9.28 -2.66
CA TYR A 89 -10.30 10.41 -1.96
C TYR A 89 -8.77 10.36 -2.04
N ALA A 90 -8.13 11.52 -2.11
CA ALA A 90 -6.68 11.64 -2.13
C ALA A 90 -6.07 11.18 -0.79
N THR A 91 -4.92 10.49 -0.87
CA THR A 91 -4.01 10.31 0.26
C THR A 91 -2.87 11.35 0.17
N SER A 92 -1.92 11.31 1.11
CA SER A 92 -0.71 12.13 1.01
C SER A 92 0.20 11.76 -0.16
N ASN A 93 0.11 10.53 -0.69
CA ASN A 93 0.83 10.15 -1.90
C ASN A 93 -0.11 10.39 -3.11
N PRO A 94 0.23 11.29 -4.05
CA PRO A 94 -0.67 11.67 -5.14
C PRO A 94 -0.94 10.53 -6.15
N GLY A 95 -0.13 9.47 -6.13
CA GLY A 95 -0.37 8.26 -6.93
C GLY A 95 -1.35 7.28 -6.30
N VAL A 96 -1.80 7.52 -5.05
CA VAL A 96 -2.64 6.59 -4.28
C VAL A 96 -3.87 7.31 -3.72
N GLY A 97 -5.04 6.74 -4.01
CA GLY A 97 -6.32 7.15 -3.46
C GLY A 97 -6.89 6.09 -2.54
N ILE A 98 -7.98 6.43 -1.86
CA ILE A 98 -8.71 5.54 -0.97
C ILE A 98 -10.22 5.67 -1.21
N LYS A 99 -10.91 4.54 -1.30
CA LYS A 99 -12.38 4.45 -1.39
C LYS A 99 -12.96 3.95 -0.08
N TYR A 100 -14.24 4.24 0.15
CA TYR A 100 -14.96 3.79 1.34
C TYR A 100 -16.24 3.05 1.00
N GLN A 101 -16.61 2.09 1.83
CA GLN A 101 -17.90 1.44 1.82
C GLN A 101 -18.41 1.30 3.25
N THR A 102 -19.69 1.55 3.46
CA THR A 102 -20.34 1.39 4.76
C THR A 102 -21.30 0.21 4.74
N SER A 103 -21.34 -0.58 5.81
CA SER A 103 -22.35 -1.63 6.00
C SER A 103 -22.76 -1.71 7.48
N LEU A 104 -24.03 -2.05 7.73
CA LEU A 104 -24.52 -2.35 9.08
C LEU A 104 -24.86 -3.83 9.24
N ALA A 105 -24.61 -4.37 10.44
CA ALA A 105 -25.00 -5.71 10.80
C ALA A 105 -26.39 -5.76 11.48
N TYR A 106 -27.11 -6.87 11.32
CA TYR A 106 -28.34 -7.22 12.06
C TYR A 106 -29.59 -6.37 11.84
N ILE A 107 -29.54 -5.35 10.98
CA ILE A 107 -30.70 -4.55 10.57
C ILE A 107 -30.71 -4.44 9.05
N THR A 108 -31.91 -4.32 8.48
CA THR A 108 -32.07 -4.12 7.04
C THR A 108 -31.74 -2.67 6.71
N ASP A 109 -30.84 -2.47 5.76
CA ASP A 109 -30.49 -1.15 5.27
C ASP A 109 -31.34 -0.73 4.08
N ILE A 110 -31.83 0.50 4.12
CA ILE A 110 -32.38 1.17 2.93
C ILE A 110 -31.36 2.24 2.55
N GLY A 111 -30.63 2.01 1.45
CA GLY A 111 -29.53 2.86 0.99
C GLY A 111 -28.14 2.56 1.59
N GLY A 112 -28.04 1.60 2.53
CA GLY A 112 -26.74 1.11 3.01
C GLY A 112 -26.00 0.26 1.95
N GLY A 113 -24.68 0.13 2.11
CA GLY A 113 -23.80 -0.48 1.09
C GLY A 113 -23.40 0.46 -0.04
N ALA A 114 -23.89 1.70 -0.05
CA ALA A 114 -23.60 2.67 -1.12
C ALA A 114 -22.12 3.07 -1.14
N GLU A 115 -21.48 2.91 -2.29
CA GLU A 115 -20.20 3.54 -2.66
C GLU A 115 -20.40 4.98 -3.16
N THR A 116 -21.56 5.59 -2.92
CA THR A 116 -21.90 6.89 -3.50
C THR A 116 -21.30 8.00 -2.65
N ALA A 117 -20.07 8.39 -2.97
CA ALA A 117 -19.48 9.59 -2.42
C ALA A 117 -20.03 10.85 -3.11
N PRO A 118 -20.09 11.99 -2.40
CA PRO A 118 -19.81 12.16 -0.97
C PRO A 118 -20.99 11.77 -0.06
N ASP A 119 -22.13 11.40 -0.64
CA ASP A 119 -23.43 11.26 0.04
C ASP A 119 -23.66 9.86 0.62
N PHE A 120 -22.71 9.37 1.42
CA PHE A 120 -22.92 8.13 2.18
C PHE A 120 -24.03 8.35 3.19
N ARG A 121 -25.21 7.79 2.90
CA ARG A 121 -26.38 7.88 3.77
C ARG A 121 -27.00 6.51 3.96
N PHE A 122 -27.24 6.16 5.22
CA PHE A 122 -28.03 5.01 5.63
C PHE A 122 -29.28 5.52 6.34
N ASP A 123 -30.45 5.23 5.78
CA ASP A 123 -31.71 5.51 6.46
C ASP A 123 -32.12 4.28 7.27
N LEU A 124 -32.39 4.50 8.56
CA LEU A 124 -32.90 3.46 9.43
C LEU A 124 -34.36 3.21 9.05
N GLY A 125 -34.65 2.01 8.55
CA GLY A 125 -36.00 1.66 8.13
C GLY A 125 -37.02 1.70 9.28
N ALA A 126 -38.29 1.64 8.91
CA ALA A 126 -39.37 1.51 9.88
C ALA A 126 -39.38 0.12 10.55
N ASN A 127 -39.59 0.04 11.87
CA ASN A 127 -39.66 -1.18 12.67
C ASN A 127 -38.52 -2.18 12.40
N GLN A 128 -37.27 -1.71 12.34
CA GLN A 128 -36.12 -2.60 12.19
C GLN A 128 -35.96 -3.51 13.40
N VAL A 129 -36.35 -3.02 14.59
CA VAL A 129 -36.23 -3.77 15.84
C VAL A 129 -37.52 -3.72 16.66
N SER A 130 -37.86 -4.84 17.30
CA SER A 130 -39.00 -4.95 18.22
C SER A 130 -38.60 -4.74 19.69
N VAL A 131 -37.29 -4.75 19.97
CA VAL A 131 -36.67 -4.55 21.28
C VAL A 131 -35.35 -3.81 21.09
N ASN A 132 -34.82 -3.22 22.17
CA ASN A 132 -33.51 -2.58 22.15
C ASN A 132 -32.45 -3.57 21.64
N THR A 133 -31.70 -3.16 20.62
CA THR A 133 -30.77 -4.04 19.92
C THR A 133 -29.46 -3.31 19.65
N THR A 134 -28.34 -4.01 19.72
CA THR A 134 -27.04 -3.49 19.30
C THR A 134 -26.74 -3.94 17.87
N SER A 135 -26.46 -2.99 16.99
CA SER A 135 -25.96 -3.18 15.63
C SER A 135 -24.49 -2.74 15.55
N TYR A 136 -23.81 -3.08 14.45
CA TYR A 136 -22.40 -2.75 14.23
C TYR A 136 -22.26 -2.07 12.87
N LEU A 137 -21.75 -0.85 12.87
CA LEU A 137 -21.40 -0.11 11.66
C LEU A 137 -19.95 -0.40 11.30
N HIS A 138 -19.75 -0.93 10.11
CA HIS A 138 -18.45 -1.15 9.50
C HIS A 138 -18.19 -0.06 8.47
N ILE A 139 -17.00 0.53 8.51
CA ILE A 139 -16.51 1.48 7.50
C ILE A 139 -15.25 0.89 6.90
N LYS A 140 -15.45 0.27 5.75
CA LYS A 140 -14.43 -0.45 5.02
C LYS A 140 -13.77 0.46 4.00
N TYR A 141 -12.56 0.11 3.58
CA TYR A 141 -11.83 0.89 2.60
C TYR A 141 -11.00 0.04 1.64
N GLN A 142 -10.60 0.67 0.52
CA GLN A 142 -9.71 0.08 -0.48
C GLN A 142 -8.72 1.13 -0.96
N LEU A 143 -7.49 0.72 -1.24
CA LEU A 143 -6.53 1.57 -1.95
C LEU A 143 -6.83 1.53 -3.44
N VAL A 144 -6.62 2.67 -4.10
CA VAL A 144 -6.80 2.84 -5.55
C VAL A 144 -5.53 3.43 -6.13
N ARG A 145 -5.04 2.89 -7.24
CA ARG A 145 -3.95 3.53 -7.98
C ARG A 145 -4.50 4.65 -8.84
N LEU A 146 -4.00 5.87 -8.63
CA LEU A 146 -4.47 7.07 -9.32
C LEU A 146 -3.62 7.43 -10.54
N GLN A 147 -2.37 7.01 -10.57
CA GLN A 147 -1.39 7.40 -11.59
C GLN A 147 -0.55 6.21 -12.03
N ASP A 148 -0.07 6.28 -13.28
CA ASP A 148 0.84 5.27 -13.83
C ASP A 148 2.14 5.20 -13.05
N LYS A 149 2.57 6.33 -12.46
CA LYS A 149 3.72 6.40 -11.57
C LYS A 149 3.28 6.79 -10.16
N VAL A 150 3.44 5.87 -9.21
CA VAL A 150 3.28 6.15 -7.79
C VAL A 150 4.58 6.76 -7.28
N LEU A 151 4.56 8.00 -6.83
CA LEU A 151 5.78 8.72 -6.43
C LEU A 151 6.46 8.07 -5.22
N ALA A 152 7.77 8.35 -5.07
CA ALA A 152 8.51 8.03 -3.86
C ALA A 152 7.93 8.73 -2.63
N GLY A 153 8.13 8.12 -1.46
CA GLY A 153 7.68 8.61 -0.16
C GLY A 153 6.42 7.91 0.35
N PRO A 154 6.38 7.53 1.65
CA PRO A 154 5.29 6.76 2.23
C PRO A 154 3.97 7.52 2.24
N ILE A 155 2.88 6.77 2.40
CA ILE A 155 1.56 7.35 2.67
C ILE A 155 1.54 7.73 4.16
N THR A 156 1.64 9.01 4.46
CA THR A 156 1.66 9.55 5.84
C THR A 156 0.29 9.97 6.32
N SER A 157 -0.64 10.27 5.40
CA SER A 157 -2.03 10.56 5.76
C SER A 157 -3.04 10.09 4.71
N ALA A 158 -4.24 9.84 5.21
CA ALA A 158 -5.46 9.54 4.47
C ALA A 158 -6.60 10.38 5.08
N PRO A 159 -7.78 10.46 4.43
CA PRO A 159 -8.90 11.25 4.94
C PRO A 159 -9.27 10.90 6.38
N GLN A 160 -9.65 11.92 7.14
CA GLN A 160 -10.30 11.71 8.43
C GLN A 160 -11.76 11.32 8.16
N VAL A 161 -12.26 10.30 8.84
CA VAL A 161 -13.63 9.80 8.60
C VAL A 161 -14.44 9.91 9.87
N THR A 162 -15.56 10.61 9.79
CA THR A 162 -16.46 10.88 10.90
C THR A 162 -17.86 10.37 10.57
N VAL A 163 -18.48 9.66 11.50
CA VAL A 163 -19.87 9.22 11.39
C VAL A 163 -20.75 10.19 12.15
N ILE A 164 -21.86 10.59 11.53
CA ILE A 164 -22.87 11.46 12.13
C ILE A 164 -24.19 10.68 12.16
N TYR A 165 -24.70 10.45 13.36
CA TYR A 165 -26.00 9.85 13.63
C TYR A 165 -27.03 10.96 13.85
N GLN A 166 -28.18 10.86 13.20
CA GLN A 166 -29.22 11.89 13.25
C GLN A 166 -30.55 11.27 13.64
N ASN A 167 -31.18 11.85 14.67
CA ASN A 167 -32.51 11.49 15.17
C ASN A 167 -33.40 12.76 15.11
N PRO A 168 -33.92 13.13 13.92
CA PRO A 168 -34.58 14.42 13.69
C PRO A 168 -35.86 14.63 14.52
N ASP A 169 -36.57 13.56 14.84
CA ASP A 169 -37.86 13.61 15.56
C ASP A 169 -37.71 13.72 17.10
N GLY A 170 -36.49 13.92 17.60
CA GLY A 170 -36.24 14.39 18.97
C GLY A 170 -36.28 13.34 20.08
N VAL A 171 -36.41 12.06 19.76
CA VAL A 171 -36.22 10.97 20.74
C VAL A 171 -34.73 10.65 20.86
N GLY A 172 -34.18 10.74 22.08
CA GLY A 172 -32.75 10.60 22.33
C GLY A 172 -31.94 11.86 22.00
N LYS A 173 -30.62 11.70 21.77
CA LYS A 173 -29.76 12.81 21.31
C LYS A 173 -30.06 13.09 19.83
N SER A 174 -30.31 14.35 19.48
CA SER A 174 -30.65 14.75 18.11
C SER A 174 -29.52 14.46 17.11
N VAL A 175 -28.27 14.67 17.52
CA VAL A 175 -27.08 14.36 16.75
C VAL A 175 -26.04 13.71 17.65
N MET A 176 -25.43 12.63 17.16
CA MET A 176 -24.22 12.04 17.76
C MET A 176 -23.14 11.96 16.70
N THR A 177 -21.89 12.15 17.10
CA THR A 177 -20.76 12.18 16.17
C THR A 177 -19.65 11.26 16.67
N THR A 178 -18.97 10.56 15.77
CA THR A 178 -17.84 9.69 16.10
C THR A 178 -16.75 9.82 15.07
N LEU A 179 -15.55 10.13 15.55
CA LEU A 179 -14.34 10.01 14.74
C LEU A 179 -13.97 8.54 14.60
N VAL A 180 -14.05 8.01 13.38
CA VAL A 180 -13.78 6.61 13.07
C VAL A 180 -12.36 6.39 12.58
N TYR A 181 -11.84 7.26 11.70
CA TYR A 181 -10.43 7.23 11.29
C TYR A 181 -9.78 8.60 11.53
N SER A 182 -8.63 8.64 12.22
CA SER A 182 -7.93 9.87 12.64
C SER A 182 -7.12 10.56 11.54
N GLY A 183 -6.96 9.92 10.38
CA GLY A 183 -6.28 10.45 9.20
C GLY A 183 -4.76 10.20 9.15
N ALA A 184 -4.11 9.90 10.27
CA ALA A 184 -2.72 9.47 10.28
C ALA A 184 -2.58 8.02 9.80
N VAL A 185 -1.58 7.75 8.96
CA VAL A 185 -1.28 6.41 8.46
C VAL A 185 0.07 5.96 9.02
N SER A 186 0.07 4.91 9.83
CA SER A 186 1.27 4.33 10.44
C SER A 186 1.65 2.96 9.87
N VAL A 187 0.73 2.30 9.17
CA VAL A 187 0.95 0.99 8.54
C VAL A 187 0.95 1.20 7.04
N GLN A 188 2.07 0.85 6.38
CA GLN A 188 2.22 0.98 4.94
C GLN A 188 1.64 -0.23 4.19
N PRO A 189 1.27 -0.07 2.90
CA PRO A 189 0.95 -1.18 2.03
C PRO A 189 2.05 -2.23 1.99
N ASN A 190 1.69 -3.49 1.75
CA ASN A 190 2.68 -4.46 1.28
C ASN A 190 3.12 -4.09 -0.13
N TYR A 191 4.35 -4.45 -0.49
CA TYR A 191 4.92 -4.16 -1.79
C TYR A 191 5.45 -5.44 -2.42
N SER A 192 5.34 -5.53 -3.74
CA SER A 192 6.12 -6.51 -4.49
C SER A 192 7.54 -5.98 -4.67
N ALA A 193 8.53 -6.83 -4.40
CA ALA A 193 9.92 -6.53 -4.70
C ALA A 193 10.10 -6.32 -6.21
N CYS A 194 11.06 -5.47 -6.60
CA CYS A 194 11.49 -5.37 -7.99
C CYS A 194 11.92 -6.74 -8.51
N GLN A 195 11.59 -7.01 -9.77
CA GLN A 195 12.21 -8.12 -10.49
C GLN A 195 13.61 -7.71 -10.91
N ILE A 196 14.59 -8.59 -10.74
CA ILE A 196 15.98 -8.30 -11.10
C ILE A 196 16.28 -8.97 -12.43
N ASP A 197 16.51 -8.15 -13.46
CA ASP A 197 17.05 -8.59 -14.74
C ASP A 197 18.56 -8.32 -14.76
N ALA A 198 19.34 -9.38 -14.55
CA ALA A 198 20.79 -9.33 -14.41
C ALA A 198 21.46 -10.53 -15.09
N PRO A 199 22.71 -10.39 -15.59
CA PRO A 199 23.45 -11.52 -16.12
C PRO A 199 23.76 -12.53 -15.01
N THR A 200 23.61 -13.82 -15.32
CA THR A 200 23.99 -14.92 -14.42
C THR A 200 25.49 -15.24 -14.47
N GLU A 201 26.19 -14.76 -15.51
CA GLU A 201 27.62 -14.98 -15.71
C GLU A 201 28.23 -13.80 -16.49
N ILE A 202 29.43 -13.38 -16.10
CA ILE A 202 30.26 -12.44 -16.87
C ILE A 202 31.57 -13.17 -17.23
N LYS A 203 31.77 -13.46 -18.51
CA LYS A 203 32.96 -14.18 -18.99
C LYS A 203 34.07 -13.19 -19.34
N LEU A 204 35.17 -13.27 -18.60
CA LEU A 204 36.40 -12.57 -18.94
C LEU A 204 37.13 -13.30 -20.08
N THR A 205 37.86 -12.54 -20.89
CA THR A 205 38.77 -13.11 -21.90
C THR A 205 40.03 -13.62 -21.23
N ASP A 206 40.50 -14.80 -21.63
CA ASP A 206 41.70 -15.44 -21.09
C ASP A 206 42.89 -14.46 -20.91
N LEU A 207 43.46 -14.46 -19.71
CA LEU A 207 44.70 -13.76 -19.40
C LEU A 207 45.89 -14.69 -19.61
N TYR A 208 46.66 -14.46 -20.67
CA TYR A 208 47.87 -15.23 -20.94
C TYR A 208 49.04 -14.74 -20.08
N GLY A 209 49.87 -15.70 -19.63
CA GLY A 209 51.03 -15.42 -18.77
C GLY A 209 52.01 -14.38 -19.33
N ALA A 210 52.14 -14.29 -20.66
CA ALA A 210 52.98 -13.29 -21.33
C ALA A 210 52.48 -11.84 -21.17
N ASN A 211 51.20 -11.65 -20.80
CA ASN A 211 50.53 -10.36 -20.68
C ASN A 211 50.28 -9.96 -19.23
N ILE A 212 50.79 -10.73 -18.25
CA ILE A 212 50.61 -10.43 -16.83
C ILE A 212 51.42 -9.17 -16.48
N ALA A 213 50.76 -8.21 -15.85
CA ALA A 213 51.35 -7.04 -15.22
C ALA A 213 50.58 -6.71 -13.93
N ASN A 214 51.14 -5.88 -13.06
CA ASN A 214 50.44 -5.49 -11.83
C ASN A 214 49.25 -4.57 -12.17
N GLY A 215 48.18 -4.70 -11.39
CA GLY A 215 46.95 -3.92 -11.53
C GLY A 215 45.87 -4.60 -12.36
N ALA A 216 44.96 -3.78 -12.89
CA ALA A 216 43.78 -4.22 -13.63
C ALA A 216 44.14 -4.67 -15.06
N LEU A 217 43.66 -5.84 -15.48
CA LEU A 217 43.92 -6.42 -16.80
C LEU A 217 42.65 -6.97 -17.43
N ASN A 218 42.58 -6.92 -18.77
CA ASN A 218 41.46 -7.41 -19.58
C ASN A 218 40.09 -6.91 -19.08
N THR A 219 40.02 -5.65 -18.63
CA THR A 219 38.78 -5.05 -18.14
C THR A 219 37.76 -4.95 -19.27
N ILE A 220 36.55 -5.45 -19.02
CA ILE A 220 35.41 -5.39 -19.93
C ILE A 220 34.23 -4.68 -19.27
N GLN A 221 33.35 -4.12 -20.09
CA GLN A 221 32.06 -3.61 -19.64
C GLN A 221 31.17 -4.78 -19.21
N ALA A 222 30.60 -4.71 -18.01
CA ALA A 222 29.63 -5.71 -17.56
C ALA A 222 28.29 -5.50 -18.27
N PRO A 223 27.48 -6.56 -18.47
CA PRO A 223 26.12 -6.41 -18.96
C PRO A 223 25.28 -5.57 -18.00
N THR A 224 24.39 -4.76 -18.57
CA THR A 224 23.48 -3.89 -17.83
C THR A 224 22.56 -4.68 -16.90
N ILE A 225 22.33 -4.16 -15.71
CA ILE A 225 21.37 -4.70 -14.74
C ILE A 225 20.17 -3.76 -14.66
N THR A 226 18.97 -4.32 -14.76
CA THR A 226 17.71 -3.57 -14.65
C THR A 226 16.86 -4.12 -13.51
N LEU A 227 16.34 -3.22 -12.68
CA LEU A 227 15.29 -3.51 -11.72
C LEU A 227 13.95 -3.17 -12.38
N LEU A 228 13.07 -4.15 -12.51
CA LEU A 228 11.78 -4.02 -13.18
C LEU A 228 10.64 -3.98 -12.16
N ASN A 229 9.59 -3.23 -12.48
CA ASN A 229 8.35 -3.15 -11.71
C ASN A 229 8.57 -2.79 -10.23
N CYS A 230 9.52 -1.89 -9.95
CA CYS A 230 9.78 -1.47 -8.58
C CYS A 230 8.57 -0.74 -7.98
N PRO A 231 8.34 -0.90 -6.66
CA PRO A 231 7.21 -0.28 -5.99
C PRO A 231 7.41 1.23 -5.84
N GLY A 232 6.30 1.97 -5.76
CA GLY A 232 6.26 3.35 -5.30
C GLY A 232 5.85 3.43 -3.83
N ALA A 233 5.62 4.64 -3.32
CA ALA A 233 5.23 4.88 -1.93
C ALA A 233 6.20 4.35 -0.87
N ILE A 234 7.47 4.19 -1.23
CA ILE A 234 8.59 3.91 -0.33
C ILE A 234 9.63 5.03 -0.46
N ASN A 235 10.49 5.21 0.54
CA ASN A 235 11.46 6.32 0.56
C ASN A 235 12.53 6.14 -0.51
N GLY A 236 12.98 4.91 -0.72
CA GLY A 236 14.09 4.66 -1.64
C GLY A 236 14.39 3.19 -1.86
N ILE A 237 15.25 2.94 -2.83
CA ILE A 237 15.85 1.65 -3.09
C ILE A 237 17.36 1.82 -2.98
N SER A 238 18.02 0.85 -2.35
CA SER A 238 19.48 0.72 -2.35
C SER A 238 19.87 -0.62 -2.92
N TYR A 239 21.05 -0.71 -3.52
CA TYR A 239 21.62 -1.96 -4.01
C TYR A 239 23.03 -2.17 -3.48
N ASN A 240 23.48 -3.42 -3.44
CA ASN A 240 24.80 -3.78 -2.92
C ASN A 240 25.36 -4.94 -3.75
N PHE A 241 26.64 -4.82 -4.12
CA PHE A 241 27.43 -5.90 -4.67
C PHE A 241 28.24 -6.58 -3.56
N SER A 242 27.77 -7.73 -3.13
CA SER A 242 28.38 -8.54 -2.07
C SER A 242 29.35 -9.57 -2.65
N ALA A 243 30.55 -9.64 -2.08
CA ALA A 243 31.57 -10.59 -2.51
C ALA A 243 31.34 -11.98 -1.88
N VAL A 244 31.00 -12.98 -2.71
CA VAL A 244 30.66 -14.33 -2.20
C VAL A 244 31.88 -15.06 -1.62
N TYR A 245 33.06 -14.89 -2.23
CA TYR A 245 34.28 -15.60 -1.83
C TYR A 245 35.20 -14.78 -0.91
N GLY A 246 34.79 -13.56 -0.53
CA GLY A 246 35.62 -12.63 0.21
C GLY A 246 36.09 -11.44 -0.63
N VAL A 247 36.60 -10.43 0.08
CA VAL A 247 37.14 -9.22 -0.52
C VAL A 247 38.64 -9.21 -0.24
N HIS A 248 39.41 -9.12 -1.31
CA HIS A 248 40.87 -8.99 -1.23
C HIS A 248 41.27 -7.55 -0.86
N ASP A 249 40.70 -6.57 -1.56
CA ASP A 249 40.91 -5.14 -1.29
C ASP A 249 39.63 -4.34 -1.55
N ALA A 250 38.92 -3.98 -0.48
CA ALA A 250 37.67 -3.25 -0.55
C ALA A 250 37.84 -1.82 -1.12
N THR A 251 38.99 -1.19 -0.88
CA THR A 251 39.26 0.19 -1.32
C THR A 251 39.40 0.24 -2.84
N ASN A 252 39.98 -0.81 -3.41
CA ASN A 252 40.19 -0.95 -4.85
C ASN A 252 39.11 -1.78 -5.55
N GLY A 253 38.06 -2.22 -4.85
CA GLY A 253 36.98 -3.02 -5.44
C GLY A 253 37.42 -4.41 -5.89
N VAL A 254 38.40 -5.01 -5.19
CA VAL A 254 39.02 -6.29 -5.57
C VAL A 254 38.45 -7.44 -4.75
N LEU A 255 37.97 -8.46 -5.45
CA LEU A 255 37.33 -9.66 -4.94
C LEU A 255 38.31 -10.83 -4.89
N ASP A 256 38.17 -11.64 -3.85
CA ASP A 256 38.82 -12.95 -3.82
C ASP A 256 38.26 -13.87 -4.89
N THR A 257 39.08 -14.82 -5.33
CA THR A 257 38.70 -15.87 -6.26
C THR A 257 38.75 -17.23 -5.59
N VAL A 258 38.04 -18.20 -6.15
CA VAL A 258 38.08 -19.60 -5.70
C VAL A 258 39.52 -20.09 -5.65
N SER A 259 39.89 -20.75 -4.55
CA SER A 259 41.21 -21.32 -4.32
C SER A 259 41.17 -22.86 -4.33
N GLY A 260 42.32 -23.49 -4.56
CA GLY A 260 42.48 -24.95 -4.56
C GLY A 260 43.11 -25.49 -5.83
N ALA A 261 43.09 -26.82 -5.98
CA ALA A 261 43.65 -27.49 -7.16
C ALA A 261 42.92 -27.05 -8.44
N GLY A 262 43.68 -26.69 -9.48
CA GLY A 262 43.13 -26.26 -10.77
C GLY A 262 42.71 -24.79 -10.85
N TYR A 263 42.83 -24.02 -9.76
CA TYR A 263 42.60 -22.57 -9.74
C TYR A 263 43.91 -21.80 -9.72
N ALA A 264 43.90 -20.60 -10.31
CA ALA A 264 45.04 -19.71 -10.30
C ALA A 264 45.36 -19.24 -8.87
N LYS A 265 46.61 -18.84 -8.63
CA LYS A 265 47.03 -18.20 -7.37
C LYS A 265 47.45 -16.77 -7.64
N ASN A 266 47.13 -15.88 -6.71
CA ASN A 266 47.44 -14.45 -6.78
C ASN A 266 46.86 -13.76 -8.01
N VAL A 267 45.68 -14.23 -8.45
CA VAL A 267 44.87 -13.62 -9.51
C VAL A 267 43.50 -13.34 -8.93
N TYR A 268 43.12 -12.08 -8.90
CA TYR A 268 41.86 -11.60 -8.32
C TYR A 268 40.97 -11.00 -9.40
N ILE A 269 39.77 -10.57 -9.02
CA ILE A 269 38.86 -9.84 -9.91
C ILE A 269 38.61 -8.45 -9.34
N GLN A 270 38.77 -7.41 -10.16
CA GLN A 270 38.39 -6.05 -9.79
C GLN A 270 37.06 -5.66 -10.42
N VAL A 271 36.21 -5.02 -9.63
CA VAL A 271 34.99 -4.34 -10.06
C VAL A 271 35.26 -2.83 -10.06
N GLN A 272 34.96 -2.17 -11.17
CA GLN A 272 35.17 -0.73 -11.35
C GLN A 272 33.86 -0.05 -11.75
N ASN A 273 33.71 1.22 -11.40
CA ASN A 273 32.67 2.07 -11.97
C ASN A 273 32.92 2.27 -13.48
N ALA A 274 31.93 2.79 -14.22
CA ALA A 274 32.07 3.06 -15.65
C ALA A 274 33.29 3.93 -16.01
N ASP A 275 33.71 4.85 -15.13
CA ASP A 275 34.87 5.72 -15.31
C ASP A 275 36.22 5.04 -15.02
N GLY A 276 36.21 3.79 -14.55
CA GLY A 276 37.41 3.01 -14.21
C GLY A 276 37.88 3.17 -12.76
N THR A 277 37.20 3.99 -11.95
CA THR A 277 37.48 4.08 -10.51
C THR A 277 37.00 2.81 -9.78
N PRO A 278 37.57 2.47 -8.61
CA PRO A 278 37.11 1.34 -7.81
C PRO A 278 35.60 1.38 -7.51
N HIS A 279 34.91 0.26 -7.73
CA HIS A 279 33.52 0.12 -7.30
C HIS A 279 33.47 -0.23 -5.81
N THR A 280 32.54 0.38 -5.07
CA THR A 280 32.33 0.03 -3.66
C THR A 280 31.69 -1.35 -3.52
N LEU A 281 32.22 -2.18 -2.62
CA LEU A 281 31.73 -3.54 -2.37
C LEU A 281 31.16 -3.66 -0.95
N ASN A 282 30.25 -4.61 -0.74
CA ASN A 282 29.64 -4.93 0.55
C ASN A 282 29.00 -3.71 1.26
N THR A 283 28.60 -2.69 0.51
CA THR A 283 28.01 -1.45 1.03
C THR A 283 26.75 -1.12 0.24
N ASP A 284 25.72 -0.65 0.92
CA ASP A 284 24.47 -0.23 0.29
C ASP A 284 24.66 1.10 -0.45
N ILE A 285 24.40 1.08 -1.76
CA ILE A 285 24.47 2.23 -2.66
C ILE A 285 23.03 2.68 -2.96
N PRO A 286 22.65 3.92 -2.61
CA PRO A 286 21.33 4.44 -2.95
C PRO A 286 21.14 4.53 -4.46
N LEU A 287 19.99 4.07 -4.94
CA LEU A 287 19.57 4.27 -6.32
C LEU A 287 19.18 5.74 -6.52
N SER A 288 20.13 6.55 -6.95
CA SER A 288 20.02 8.02 -6.95
C SER A 288 18.91 8.58 -7.85
N ASN A 289 18.50 7.84 -8.88
CA ASN A 289 17.41 8.21 -9.79
C ASN A 289 16.04 7.64 -9.37
N TYR A 290 15.95 6.99 -8.20
CA TYR A 290 14.68 6.47 -7.71
C TYR A 290 13.67 7.60 -7.47
N THR A 291 12.51 7.50 -8.12
CA THR A 291 11.48 8.55 -8.12
C THR A 291 10.07 7.98 -7.89
N GLY A 292 9.96 6.72 -7.47
CA GLY A 292 8.70 6.02 -7.26
C GLY A 292 8.60 4.70 -8.02
N SER A 293 7.39 4.26 -8.35
CA SER A 293 7.20 3.01 -9.06
C SER A 293 7.76 3.06 -10.48
N GLY A 294 8.24 1.92 -10.99
CA GLY A 294 8.69 1.77 -12.38
C GLY A 294 9.98 0.98 -12.50
N ASP A 295 10.60 1.08 -13.68
CA ASP A 295 11.83 0.37 -14.01
C ASP A 295 13.05 1.28 -13.81
N TYR A 296 14.15 0.67 -13.37
CA TYR A 296 15.40 1.37 -13.06
C TYR A 296 16.60 0.60 -13.54
N THR A 297 17.46 1.25 -14.30
CA THR A 297 18.77 0.70 -14.69
C THR A 297 19.80 1.04 -13.61
N LEU A 298 20.54 0.04 -13.13
CA LEU A 298 21.68 0.28 -12.25
C LEU A 298 22.84 0.92 -13.04
N PRO A 299 23.70 1.73 -12.39
CA PRO A 299 24.87 2.30 -13.05
C PRO A 299 25.76 1.24 -13.71
N ASP A 300 26.30 1.59 -14.88
CA ASP A 300 27.26 0.76 -15.59
C ASP A 300 28.53 0.52 -14.76
N PHE A 301 29.04 -0.71 -14.81
CA PHE A 301 30.28 -1.11 -14.14
C PHE A 301 31.13 -2.00 -15.05
N LYS A 302 32.41 -2.12 -14.72
CA LYS A 302 33.38 -2.94 -15.43
C LYS A 302 33.94 -4.00 -14.52
N VAL A 303 34.39 -5.10 -15.13
CA VAL A 303 35.07 -6.19 -14.44
C VAL A 303 36.33 -6.59 -15.19
N GLY A 304 37.39 -6.95 -14.47
CA GLY A 304 38.64 -7.44 -15.05
C GLY A 304 39.47 -8.23 -14.04
N TYR A 305 40.57 -8.82 -14.48
CA TYR A 305 41.53 -9.42 -13.57
C TYR A 305 42.27 -8.34 -12.79
N PHE A 306 42.77 -8.70 -11.61
CA PHE A 306 43.64 -7.86 -10.81
C PHE A 306 44.81 -8.66 -10.27
N ILE A 307 46.01 -8.11 -10.40
CA ILE A 307 47.26 -8.76 -9.99
C ILE A 307 48.02 -7.82 -9.05
N ASP A 308 48.29 -8.22 -7.81
CA ASP A 308 49.16 -7.46 -6.91
C ASP A 308 50.62 -7.48 -7.37
N ASP A 309 51.11 -8.68 -7.67
CA ASP A 309 52.49 -8.97 -8.04
C ASP A 309 52.53 -10.05 -9.13
N ALA A 310 52.86 -9.62 -10.35
CA ALA A 310 53.00 -10.43 -11.55
C ALA A 310 53.96 -11.62 -11.37
N SER A 311 54.99 -11.48 -10.53
CA SER A 311 55.99 -12.53 -10.32
C SER A 311 55.49 -13.70 -9.45
N SER A 312 54.38 -13.50 -8.75
CA SER A 312 53.80 -14.46 -7.81
C SER A 312 52.66 -15.29 -8.40
N VAL A 313 52.23 -15.00 -9.63
CA VAL A 313 51.05 -15.59 -10.25
C VAL A 313 51.30 -17.03 -10.68
N THR A 314 50.35 -17.92 -10.42
CA THR A 314 50.32 -19.26 -11.01
C THR A 314 49.10 -19.44 -11.90
N ALA A 315 49.28 -20.03 -13.08
CA ALA A 315 48.19 -20.30 -14.02
C ALA A 315 47.14 -21.26 -13.43
N GLY A 316 45.89 -21.07 -13.84
CA GLY A 316 44.75 -21.90 -13.47
C GLY A 316 43.43 -21.20 -13.81
N ASN A 317 42.32 -21.83 -13.42
CA ASN A 317 41.01 -21.20 -13.58
C ASN A 317 40.84 -20.03 -12.60
N VAL A 318 40.14 -19.00 -13.04
CA VAL A 318 39.76 -17.86 -12.19
C VAL A 318 38.26 -17.79 -12.13
N LYS A 319 37.70 -17.79 -10.92
CA LYS A 319 36.27 -17.69 -10.69
C LYS A 319 36.02 -16.89 -9.43
N THR A 320 35.06 -15.99 -9.47
CA THR A 320 34.46 -15.36 -8.30
C THR A 320 32.94 -15.28 -8.48
N ALA A 321 32.23 -14.72 -7.50
CA ALA A 321 30.81 -14.45 -7.60
C ALA A 321 30.46 -13.17 -6.84
N ILE A 322 29.56 -12.39 -7.44
CA ILE A 322 28.96 -11.18 -6.87
C ILE A 322 27.50 -11.50 -6.61
N GLU A 323 27.04 -11.29 -5.38
CA GLU A 323 25.62 -11.32 -5.04
C GLU A 323 25.08 -9.89 -5.10
N LEU A 324 24.03 -9.68 -5.91
CA LEU A 324 23.28 -8.42 -5.92
C LEU A 324 22.16 -8.49 -4.88
N LYS A 325 22.26 -7.66 -3.85
CA LYS A 325 21.20 -7.45 -2.88
C LYS A 325 20.50 -6.12 -3.14
N VAL A 326 19.16 -6.13 -3.15
CA VAL A 326 18.32 -4.93 -3.27
C VAL A 326 17.56 -4.74 -1.96
N THR A 327 17.63 -3.54 -1.39
CA THR A 327 17.01 -3.15 -0.12
C THR A 327 16.00 -2.03 -0.35
N TYR A 328 14.85 -2.10 0.31
CA TYR A 328 13.77 -1.12 0.24
C TYR A 328 13.72 -0.31 1.53
N ASN A 329 13.68 1.02 1.43
CA ASN A 329 13.76 1.97 2.55
C ASN A 329 12.48 2.79 2.71
#